data_AF-A0A6B3I567-F1
#
_entry.id   AF-A0A6B3I567-F1
#
_cell.length_a   1.000
_cell.length_b   1.000
_cell.length_c   1.000
_cell.angle_alpha   90.00
_cell.angle_beta   90.00
_cell.angle_gamma   90.00
#
_symmetry.space_group_name_H-M   'P 1'
#
loop_
_entity.id
_entity.type
_entity.pdbx_description
1 polymer ?
#
loop_
_entity_poly.entity_id
_entity_poly.type
_entity_poly.pdbx_seq_one_letter_code
_entity_poly.pdbx_strand_id
1 'polypeptide(L)' 'YEMELVGHDFYLFVDSETKEPSVVYRRHAYDYGVIHLRTDPLAADEAGGAGGALGG' A
#
# COMPACT_ATOMS: atom_id res chain seq x y z
N TYR A 1 -0.33 -14.17 -8.72
CA TYR A 1 -0.77 -13.60 -7.44
C TYR A 1 -2.20 -13.15 -7.64
N GLU A 2 -3.16 -14.00 -7.26
CA GLU A 2 -4.57 -13.63 -7.22
C GLU A 2 -4.77 -12.66 -6.05
N MET A 3 -5.52 -11.58 -6.29
CA MET A 3 -5.90 -10.62 -5.27
C MET A 3 -7.42 -10.54 -5.32
N GLU A 4 -8.09 -11.12 -4.33
CA GLU A 4 -9.52 -10.88 -4.10
C GLU A 4 -9.74 -9.39 -3.85
N LEU A 5 -10.76 -8.83 -4.50
CA LEU A 5 -11.18 -7.44 -4.32
C LEU A 5 -11.92 -7.31 -2.99
N VAL A 6 -11.22 -6.96 -1.91
CA VAL A 6 -11.79 -6.86 -0.55
C VAL A 6 -12.68 -5.63 -0.32
N GLY A 7 -13.15 -4.95 -1.38
CA GLY A 7 -14.06 -3.81 -1.26
C GLY A 7 -13.44 -2.54 -0.67
N HIS A 8 -12.10 -2.44 -0.63
CA HIS A 8 -11.40 -1.22 -0.22
C HIS A 8 -11.14 -0.28 -1.42
N ASP A 9 -11.24 1.02 -1.17
CA ASP A 9 -10.97 2.07 -2.17
C ASP A 9 -9.49 2.24 -2.53
N PHE A 10 -8.61 1.41 -1.94
CA PHE A 10 -7.18 1.42 -2.16
C PHE A 10 -6.59 0.00 -2.18
N TYR A 11 -5.41 -0.12 -2.79
CA TYR A 11 -4.66 -1.35 -2.93
C TYR A 11 -3.16 -1.10 -2.70
N LEU A 12 -2.56 -1.84 -1.76
CA LEU A 12 -1.14 -1.78 -1.40
C LEU A 12 -0.35 -2.83 -2.19
N PHE A 13 0.79 -2.44 -2.75
CA PHE A 13 1.69 -3.30 -3.51
C PHE A 13 3.16 -2.91 -3.28
N VAL A 14 4.09 -3.76 -3.71
CA VAL A 14 5.52 -3.43 -3.77
C VAL A 14 5.84 -3.05 -5.21
N ASP A 15 6.38 -1.85 -5.41
CA ASP A 15 6.77 -1.36 -6.73
C ASP A 15 7.90 -2.23 -7.30
N SER A 16 7.75 -2.65 -8.56
CA SER A 16 8.72 -3.57 -9.18
C SER A 16 10.06 -2.92 -9.50
N GLU A 17 10.08 -1.61 -9.75
CA GLU A 17 11.26 -0.81 -10.09
C GLU A 17 11.99 -0.37 -8.81
N THR A 18 11.27 0.26 -7.87
CA THR A 18 11.90 0.86 -6.67
C THR A 18 12.01 -0.10 -5.50
N LYS A 19 11.25 -1.20 -5.49
CA LYS A 19 11.10 -2.13 -4.35
C LYS A 19 10.51 -1.47 -3.10
N GLU A 20 9.89 -0.30 -3.24
CA GLU A 20 9.25 0.40 -2.14
C GLU A 20 7.75 0.04 -2.05
N PRO A 21 7.16 0.01 -0.84
CA PRO A 21 5.72 -0.12 -0.68
C PRO A 21 4.98 1.07 -1.33
N SER A 22 3.91 0.81 -2.06
CA SER A 22 3.13 1.82 -2.78
C SER A 22 1.64 1.50 -2.72
N VAL A 23 0.81 2.54 -2.71
CA VAL A 23 -0.65 2.40 -2.62
C VAL A 23 -1.31 3.08 -3.81
N VAL A 24 -2.16 2.38 -4.55
CA VAL A 24 -3.09 2.96 -5.52
C VAL A 24 -4.45 3.17 -4.87
N TYR A 25 -5.13 4.28 -5.16
CA TYR A 25 -6.44 4.61 -4.57
C TYR A 25 -7.34 5.35 -5.55
N ARG A 26 -8.66 5.27 -5.33
CA ARG A 26 -9.67 6.00 -6.10
C ARG A 26 -9.79 7.45 -5.61
N ARG A 27 -9.70 8.41 -6.54
CA ARG A 27 -9.98 9.83 -6.34
C ARG A 27 -11.44 10.14 -6.72
N HIS A 28 -11.91 11.32 -6.35
CA HIS A 28 -13.20 11.82 -6.82
C HIS A 28 -13.20 11.95 -8.35
N ALA A 29 -14.37 11.79 -8.97
CA ALA A 29 -14.58 11.86 -10.42
C ALA A 29 -13.93 10.75 -11.28
N TYR A 30 -13.80 9.52 -10.74
CA TYR A 30 -13.27 8.32 -11.43
C TYR A 30 -11.76 8.34 -11.72
N ASP A 31 -11.03 9.28 -11.13
CA ASP A 31 -9.58 9.32 -11.22
C ASP A 31 -8.91 8.33 -10.26
N TYR A 32 -7.65 7.99 -10.54
CA TYR A 32 -6.81 7.18 -9.65
C TYR A 32 -5.57 7.97 -9.23
N GLY A 33 -5.12 7.75 -8.00
CA GLY A 33 -3.85 8.27 -7.50
C GLY A 33 -2.93 7.13 -7.03
N VAL A 34 -1.63 7.41 -7.00
CA VAL A 34 -0.62 6.54 -6.39
C VAL A 34 0.13 7.34 -5.32
N ILE A 35 0.38 6.72 -4.17
CA ILE A 35 1.27 7.22 -3.11
C ILE A 35 2.42 6.23 -2.96
N HIS A 36 3.65 6.73 -3.07
CA HIS A 36 4.86 5.94 -2.81
C HIS A 36 5.30 6.14 -1.37
N LEU A 37 5.47 5.04 -0.63
CA LEU A 37 5.93 5.07 0.75
C LEU A 37 7.46 4.93 0.73
N ARG A 38 8.15 6.03 1.02
CA ARG A 38 9.59 5.99 1.24
C ARG A 38 9.86 5.61 2.68
N THR A 39 10.45 4.44 2.88
CA THR A 39 10.97 4.04 4.19
C THR A 39 12.21 4.87 4.46
N ASP A 40 12.11 5.86 5.35
CA ASP A 40 13.29 6.48 5.92
C ASP A 40 14.00 5.41 6.78
N PRO A 41 15.25 5.01 6.45
CA PRO A 41 15.96 3.99 7.19
C PRO A 41 16.20 4.36 8.67
N LEU A 42 16.10 5.65 9.04
CA LEU A 42 16.17 6.10 10.43
C LEU A 42 14.84 6.01 11.19
N ALA A 43 13.71 5.87 10.48
CA ALA A 43 12.36 5.74 11.06
C ALA A 43 11.93 4.27 11.25
N ALA A 44 12.77 3.31 10.83
CA ALA A 44 12.46 1.89 10.83
C ALA A 44 12.28 1.26 12.23
N ASP A 45 12.66 1.95 13.31
CA ASP A 45 12.55 1.45 14.69
C ASP A 45 11.10 1.52 15.25
N GLU A 46 10.21 2.32 14.64
CA GLU A 46 8.88 2.63 15.20
C GLU A 46 7.70 2.10 14.35
N ALA A 47 7.95 1.54 13.15
CA ALA A 47 6.91 1.15 12.21
C ALA A 47 6.42 -0.31 12.34
N GLY A 48 6.42 -0.86 13.56
CA GLY A 48 6.04 -2.25 13.84
C GLY A 48 4.53 -2.56 13.83
N GLY A 49 3.66 -1.63 13.44
CA GLY A 49 2.23 -1.77 13.72
C GLY A 49 1.28 -1.13 12.71
N ALA A 50 1.31 -1.56 11.44
CA ALA A 50 0.20 -1.26 10.53
C ALA A 50 0.08 -2.34 9.45
N GLY A 51 -0.61 -3.45 9.75
CA GLY A 51 -0.91 -4.48 8.74
C GLY A 51 -1.00 -5.91 9.27
N GLY A 52 -1.11 -6.11 10.58
CA GLY A 52 -1.33 -7.43 11.16
C GLY A 52 -2.76 -7.92 10.91
N ALA A 53 -2.83 -8.95 10.07
CA ALA A 53 -3.91 -9.95 9.93
C ALA A 53 -5.28 -9.45 9.45
N LEU A 54 -5.69 -9.91 8.26
CA LEU A 54 -7.06 -10.41 8.01
C LEU A 54 -7.02 -11.42 6.84
N GLY A 55 -6.63 -12.65 7.14
CA GLY A 55 -6.88 -13.83 6.32
C GLY A 55 -7.61 -14.84 7.18
N GLY A 56 -8.88 -15.09 6.87
CA GLY A 56 -9.75 -16.09 7.48
C GLY A 56 -10.67 -16.66 6.43
#